data_AF-A0A229H041-F1
#
_entry.id   AF-A0A229H041-F1
#
_cell.length_a   1.000
_cell.length_b   1.000
_cell.length_c   1.000
_cell.angle_alpha   90.00
_cell.angle_beta   90.00
_cell.angle_gamma   90.00
#
_symmetry.space_group_name_H-M   'P 1'
#
loop_
_entity.id
_entity.type
_entity.pdbx_description
1 polymer ?
#
loop_
_entity_poly.entity_id
_entity_poly.type
_entity_poly.pdbx_seq_one_letter_code
_entity_poly.pdbx_strand_id
1 'polypeptide(L)'
;MALIARRLAALTVSGARDVKQGAVRAIVHQAVHDICVAPELPTDPAAADGRRGVGQLAGDVLAIGELMLEAAPGSLSEDQAASRLALLCEEIGEPFDRGLAARRFALTGPATPRGEPSCDPDWAHRARK
;
A
#
# COMPACT_ATOMS: atom_id res chain seq x y z
N MET A 1 2.36 -0.47 -17.31
CA MET A 1 3.51 -0.81 -18.21
C MET A 1 3.16 -0.80 -19.70
N ALA A 2 1.99 -1.30 -20.13
CA ALA A 2 1.65 -1.39 -21.57
C ALA A 2 1.50 -0.03 -22.31
N LEU A 3 1.02 1.03 -21.64
CA LEU A 3 0.76 2.32 -22.28
C LEU A 3 2.05 3.06 -22.70
N ILE A 4 3.07 3.04 -21.84
CA ILE A 4 4.37 3.70 -22.10
C ILE A 4 5.09 3.00 -23.25
N ALA A 5 5.12 1.67 -23.24
CA ALA A 5 5.69 0.87 -24.33
C ALA A 5 5.00 1.15 -25.66
N ARG A 6 3.67 1.24 -25.67
CA ARG A 6 2.87 1.56 -26.87
C ARG A 6 3.16 2.96 -27.42
N ARG A 7 3.32 3.98 -26.56
CA ARG A 7 3.62 5.35 -26.98
C ARG A 7 5.06 5.51 -27.48
N LEU A 8 6.02 4.82 -26.86
CA LEU A 8 7.39 4.79 -27.35
C LEU A 8 7.51 4.08 -28.71
N ALA A 9 6.77 2.99 -28.91
CA ALA A 9 6.70 2.30 -30.21
C ALA A 9 6.06 3.17 -31.31
N ALA A 10 5.04 3.98 -30.99
CA ALA A 10 4.46 4.91 -31.95
C ALA A 10 5.48 5.98 -32.41
N LEU A 11 6.37 6.43 -31.52
CA LEU A 11 7.37 7.44 -31.83
C LEU A 11 8.51 6.93 -32.71
N THR A 12 8.94 5.69 -32.49
CA THR A 12 9.94 5.03 -33.34
C THR A 12 9.37 4.76 -34.74
N VAL A 13 8.08 4.42 -34.85
CA VAL A 13 7.38 4.27 -36.14
C VAL A 13 7.23 5.61 -36.87
N SER A 14 7.04 6.72 -36.18
CA SER A 14 7.03 8.08 -36.77
C SER A 14 8.42 8.63 -37.14
N GLY A 15 9.49 7.81 -37.07
CA GLY A 15 10.80 8.14 -37.62
C GLY A 15 11.73 8.97 -36.73
N ALA A 16 11.40 9.14 -35.44
CA ALA A 16 12.28 9.82 -34.49
C ALA A 16 13.48 8.90 -34.14
N ARG A 17 14.56 8.98 -34.93
CA ARG A 17 15.79 8.18 -34.72
C ARG A 17 16.64 8.60 -33.53
N ASP A 18 16.31 9.74 -32.90
CA ASP A 18 17.07 10.30 -31.78
C ASP A 18 16.09 10.85 -30.73
N VAL A 19 15.54 9.96 -29.91
CA VAL A 19 14.54 10.31 -28.89
C VAL A 19 15.25 11.01 -27.73
N LYS A 20 15.33 12.34 -27.82
CA LYS A 20 15.92 13.18 -26.77
C LYS A 20 15.25 12.89 -25.42
N GLN A 21 16.04 12.92 -24.34
CA GLN A 21 15.57 12.71 -22.95
C GLN A 21 14.34 13.57 -22.59
N GLY A 22 14.28 14.81 -23.10
CA GLY A 22 13.13 15.70 -22.91
C GLY A 22 11.82 15.17 -23.51
N ALA A 23 11.88 14.48 -24.65
CA ALA A 23 10.72 13.85 -25.27
C ALA A 23 10.24 12.64 -24.46
N VAL A 24 11.14 11.77 -24.02
CA VAL A 24 10.81 10.64 -23.13
C VAL A 24 10.12 11.14 -21.86
N ARG A 25 10.69 12.18 -21.24
CA ARG A 25 10.12 12.80 -20.04
C ARG A 25 8.71 13.34 -20.29
N ALA A 26 8.48 14.02 -21.41
CA ALA A 26 7.15 14.52 -21.77
C ALA A 26 6.13 13.39 -21.97
N ILE A 27 6.52 12.29 -22.63
CA ILE A 27 5.64 11.14 -22.86
C ILE A 27 5.29 10.44 -21.55
N VAL A 28 6.27 10.28 -20.64
CA VAL A 28 6.04 9.69 -19.33
C VAL A 28 5.13 10.59 -18.50
N HIS A 29 5.37 11.90 -18.46
CA HIS A 29 4.48 12.84 -17.76
C HIS A 29 3.06 12.80 -18.32
N GLN A 30 2.90 12.80 -19.64
CA GLN A 30 1.57 12.71 -20.27
C GLN A 30 0.91 11.35 -19.99
N ALA A 31 1.65 10.25 -20.02
CA ALA A 31 1.12 8.92 -19.71
C ALA A 31 0.67 8.82 -18.25
N VAL A 32 1.45 9.38 -17.31
CA VAL A 32 1.08 9.44 -15.88
C VAL A 32 -0.15 10.33 -15.69
N HIS A 33 -0.17 11.51 -16.30
CA HIS A 33 -1.33 12.39 -16.27
C HIS A 33 -2.58 11.68 -16.78
N ASP A 34 -2.52 11.02 -17.95
CA ASP A 34 -3.66 10.32 -18.55
C ASP A 34 -4.14 9.14 -17.70
N ILE A 35 -3.25 8.47 -16.97
CA ILE A 35 -3.63 7.42 -16.00
C ILE A 35 -4.34 8.05 -14.80
N CYS A 36 -3.85 9.21 -14.34
CA CYS A 36 -4.39 9.92 -13.18
C CYS A 36 -5.76 10.56 -13.44
N VAL A 37 -6.00 11.05 -14.66
CA VAL A 37 -7.29 11.68 -15.03
C VAL A 37 -8.24 10.72 -15.74
N ALA A 38 -7.82 9.48 -15.99
CA ALA A 38 -8.72 8.46 -16.52
C ALA A 38 -9.86 8.25 -15.51
N PRO A 39 -11.12 8.27 -15.97
CA PRO A 39 -12.23 7.91 -15.10
C PRO A 39 -12.01 6.50 -14.58
N GLU A 40 -12.29 6.26 -13.30
CA GLU A 40 -12.26 4.90 -12.76
C GLU A 40 -13.13 4.02 -13.66
N LEU A 41 -12.51 2.99 -14.24
CA LEU A 41 -13.28 1.97 -14.95
C LEU A 41 -14.32 1.42 -13.98
N PRO A 42 -15.52 1.04 -14.46
CA PRO A 42 -16.54 0.42 -13.63
C PRO A 42 -15.87 -0.68 -12.79
N THR A 43 -15.81 -0.45 -11.48
CA THR A 43 -15.20 -1.42 -10.58
C THR A 43 -16.01 -2.70 -10.71
N ASP A 44 -15.33 -3.80 -11.06
CA ASP A 44 -15.93 -5.13 -11.00
C ASP A 44 -16.51 -5.33 -9.58
N PRO A 45 -17.81 -5.57 -9.44
CA PRO A 45 -18.43 -5.76 -8.13
C PRO A 45 -17.73 -6.85 -7.31
N ALA A 46 -17.21 -7.90 -7.94
CA ALA A 46 -16.43 -8.93 -7.24
C ALA A 46 -15.11 -8.38 -6.67
N ALA A 47 -14.45 -7.48 -7.40
CA ALA A 47 -13.26 -6.78 -6.91
C ALA A 47 -13.60 -5.76 -5.80
N ALA A 48 -14.76 -5.10 -5.86
CA ALA A 48 -15.24 -4.25 -4.76
C ALA A 48 -15.51 -5.06 -3.50
N ASP A 49 -16.19 -6.20 -3.63
CA ASP A 49 -16.51 -7.10 -2.52
C ASP A 49 -15.24 -7.70 -1.91
N GLY A 50 -14.28 -8.11 -2.75
CA GLY A 50 -12.96 -8.54 -2.29
C GLY A 50 -12.24 -7.47 -1.49
N ARG A 51 -12.21 -6.22 -1.97
CA ARG A 51 -11.60 -5.09 -1.24
C ARG A 51 -12.31 -4.81 0.09
N ARG A 52 -13.64 -4.88 0.12
CA ARG A 52 -14.43 -4.74 1.35
C ARG A 52 -14.10 -5.86 2.35
N GLY A 53 -14.05 -7.10 1.90
CA GLY A 53 -13.70 -8.24 2.74
C GLY A 53 -12.29 -8.13 3.33
N VAL A 54 -11.31 -7.76 2.51
CA VAL A 54 -9.93 -7.51 2.99
C VAL A 54 -9.88 -6.36 3.99
N GLY A 55 -10.64 -5.28 3.74
CA GLY A 55 -10.75 -4.16 4.67
C GLY A 55 -11.35 -4.57 6.02
N GLN A 56 -12.41 -5.40 6.00
CA GLN A 56 -13.01 -5.93 7.23
C GLN A 56 -12.03 -6.82 8.00
N LEU A 57 -11.37 -7.77 7.32
CA LEU A 57 -10.36 -8.62 7.96
C LEU A 57 -9.21 -7.80 8.56
N ALA A 58 -8.76 -6.76 7.85
CA ALA A 58 -7.73 -5.86 8.36
C ALA A 58 -8.23 -5.10 9.61
N GLY A 59 -9.48 -4.66 9.63
CA GLY A 59 -10.13 -4.06 10.80
C GLY A 59 -10.18 -5.00 12.00
N ASP A 60 -10.60 -6.25 11.79
CA ASP A 60 -10.67 -7.25 12.86
C ASP A 60 -9.28 -7.58 13.43
N VAL A 61 -8.26 -7.70 12.56
CA VAL A 61 -6.87 -7.93 12.98
C VAL A 61 -6.31 -6.71 13.72
N LEU A 62 -6.68 -5.50 13.33
CA LEU A 62 -6.29 -4.28 14.05
C LEU A 62 -6.90 -4.22 15.44
N ALA A 63 -8.18 -4.56 15.59
CA ALA A 63 -8.83 -4.59 16.89
C ALA A 63 -8.14 -5.59 17.85
N ILE A 64 -7.78 -6.77 17.36
CA ILE A 64 -6.98 -7.73 18.12
C ILE A 64 -5.60 -7.15 18.41
N GLY A 65 -4.93 -6.55 17.43
CA GLY A 65 -3.59 -5.98 17.60
C GLY A 65 -3.54 -4.81 18.60
N GLU A 66 -4.57 -3.97 18.65
CA GLU A 66 -4.75 -2.92 19.66
C GLU A 66 -4.92 -3.51 21.05
N LEU A 67 -5.77 -4.53 21.20
CA LEU A 67 -5.90 -5.26 22.46
C LEU A 67 -4.55 -5.86 22.91
N MET A 68 -3.79 -6.45 21.98
CA MET A 68 -2.47 -7.01 22.27
C MET A 68 -1.45 -5.91 22.66
N LEU A 69 -1.58 -4.70 22.12
CA LEU A 69 -0.73 -3.55 22.49
C LEU A 69 -1.06 -2.97 23.86
N GLU A 70 -2.33 -2.93 24.23
CA GLU A 70 -2.75 -2.53 25.58
C GLU A 70 -2.16 -3.47 26.65
N ALA A 71 -2.18 -4.78 26.38
CA ALA A 71 -1.61 -5.77 27.29
C ALA A 71 -0.07 -5.83 27.26
N ALA A 72 0.52 -5.66 26.07
CA ALA A 72 1.96 -5.66 25.85
C ALA A 72 2.40 -4.47 25.00
N PRO A 73 2.69 -3.31 25.63
CA PRO A 73 3.08 -2.11 24.91
C PRO A 73 4.34 -2.28 24.06
N GLY A 74 4.51 -1.42 23.04
CA GLY A 74 5.68 -1.42 22.15
C GLY A 74 7.01 -1.13 22.84
N SER A 75 6.98 -0.61 24.08
CA SER A 75 8.18 -0.38 24.90
C SER A 75 8.76 -1.64 25.53
N LEU A 76 8.01 -2.75 25.54
CA LEU A 76 8.49 -4.03 26.06
C LEU A 76 9.37 -4.76 25.04
N SER A 77 10.36 -5.50 25.54
CA SER A 77 11.08 -6.47 24.71
C SER A 77 10.14 -7.57 24.22
N GLU A 78 10.52 -8.26 23.15
CA GLU A 78 9.69 -9.31 22.56
C GLU A 78 9.46 -10.48 23.54
N ASP A 79 10.44 -10.84 24.36
CA ASP A 79 10.30 -11.86 25.41
C ASP A 79 9.34 -11.45 26.54
N GLN A 80 9.39 -10.16 26.94
CA GLN A 80 8.49 -9.60 27.95
C GLN A 80 7.05 -9.53 27.40
N ALA A 81 6.90 -9.14 26.13
CA ALA A 81 5.62 -9.14 25.44
C ALA A 81 5.07 -10.57 25.30
N ALA A 82 5.90 -11.52 24.85
CA ALA A 82 5.53 -12.92 24.70
C ALA A 82 5.00 -13.51 26.02
N SER A 83 5.69 -13.26 27.13
CA SER A 83 5.27 -13.75 28.45
C SER A 83 3.93 -13.17 28.90
N ARG A 84 3.66 -11.88 28.63
CA ARG A 84 2.36 -11.25 28.94
C ARG A 84 1.25 -11.72 28.02
N LEU A 85 1.54 -11.83 26.72
CA LEU A 85 0.55 -12.22 25.73
C LEU A 85 0.16 -13.70 25.82
N ALA A 86 1.06 -14.58 26.29
CA ALA A 86 0.74 -15.99 26.48
C ALA A 86 -0.48 -16.19 27.39
N LEU A 87 -0.52 -15.48 28.52
CA LEU A 87 -1.63 -15.54 29.47
C LEU A 87 -2.93 -14.97 28.88
N LEU A 88 -2.85 -13.80 28.25
CA LEU A 88 -4.02 -13.18 27.63
C LEU A 88 -4.60 -14.05 26.50
N CYS A 89 -3.74 -14.59 25.64
CA CYS A 89 -4.15 -15.42 24.51
C CYS A 89 -4.87 -16.70 24.99
N GLU A 90 -4.37 -17.33 26.04
CA GLU A 90 -5.04 -18.48 26.68
C GLU A 90 -6.42 -18.10 27.22
N GLU A 91 -6.54 -16.95 27.89
CA GLU A 91 -7.79 -16.48 28.48
C GLU A 91 -8.87 -16.16 27.42
N ILE A 92 -8.48 -15.53 26.31
CA ILE A 92 -9.42 -15.15 25.25
C ILE A 92 -9.61 -16.23 24.18
N GLY A 93 -8.92 -17.37 24.30
CA GLY A 93 -8.96 -18.47 23.34
C GLY A 93 -8.32 -18.14 21.98
N GLU A 94 -7.43 -17.14 21.93
CA GLU A 94 -6.68 -16.81 20.71
C GLU A 94 -5.36 -17.60 20.66
N PRO A 95 -4.95 -18.12 19.49
CA PRO A 95 -3.65 -18.73 19.35
C PRO A 95 -2.53 -17.73 19.63
N PHE A 96 -1.55 -18.11 20.45
CA PHE A 96 -0.44 -17.24 20.85
C PHE A 96 0.29 -16.60 19.65
N ASP A 97 0.61 -17.39 18.62
CA ASP A 97 1.28 -16.90 17.40
C ASP A 97 0.45 -15.81 16.68
N ARG A 98 -0.88 -15.95 16.72
CA ARG A 98 -1.80 -14.97 16.13
C ARG A 98 -1.83 -13.68 16.94
N GLY A 99 -1.86 -13.75 18.27
CA GLY A 99 -1.75 -12.58 19.14
C GLY A 99 -0.43 -11.83 18.96
N LEU A 100 0.68 -12.55 18.90
CA LEU A 100 2.01 -11.95 18.70
C LEU A 100 2.15 -11.32 17.30
N ALA A 101 1.59 -11.96 16.26
CA ALA A 101 1.52 -11.38 14.92
C ALA A 101 0.64 -10.12 14.88
N ALA A 102 -0.53 -10.13 15.52
CA ALA A 102 -1.42 -8.98 15.59
C ALA A 102 -0.77 -7.79 16.31
N ARG A 103 -0.04 -8.02 17.41
CA ARG A 103 0.77 -6.99 18.08
C ARG A 103 1.79 -6.35 17.13
N ARG A 104 2.58 -7.17 16.43
CA ARG A 104 3.59 -6.68 15.48
C ARG A 104 2.95 -5.87 14.36
N PHE A 105 1.82 -6.33 13.85
CA PHE A 105 1.05 -5.63 12.82
C PHE A 105 0.55 -4.27 13.30
N ALA A 106 0.01 -4.20 14.52
CA ALA A 106 -0.45 -2.94 15.12
C ALA A 106 0.71 -1.97 15.41
N LEU A 107 1.89 -2.46 15.79
CA LEU A 107 3.09 -1.62 15.96
C LEU A 107 3.53 -0.95 14.65
N THR A 108 3.43 -1.67 13.52
CA THR A 108 3.77 -1.13 12.20
C THR A 108 2.63 -0.35 11.55
N GLY A 109 1.42 -0.47 12.11
CA GLY A 109 0.16 -0.06 11.50
C GLY A 109 -0.18 -0.89 10.26
N PRO A 110 -1.43 -0.76 9.74
CA PRO A 110 -1.61 -1.05 8.33
C PRO A 110 -0.65 -0.10 7.61
N ALA A 111 0.10 -0.58 6.63
CA ALA A 111 0.72 0.35 5.72
C ALA A 111 -0.42 1.22 5.16
N THR A 112 -0.58 2.45 5.66
CA THR A 112 -1.11 3.53 4.81
C THR A 112 -0.36 3.32 3.51
N PRO A 113 -1.03 3.10 2.36
CA PRO A 113 -0.33 2.77 1.13
C PRO A 113 0.79 3.80 0.98
N ARG A 114 2.02 3.37 1.27
CA ARG A 114 3.17 4.25 1.41
C ARG A 114 3.56 4.47 -0.03
N GLY A 115 2.85 5.40 -0.66
CA GLY A 115 2.73 5.46 -2.10
C GLY A 115 1.51 4.73 -2.64
N GLU A 116 0.29 5.17 -2.32
CA GLU A 116 -0.52 5.53 -3.49
C GLU A 116 0.29 6.61 -4.22
N PRO A 117 0.69 6.40 -5.49
CA PRO A 117 1.23 7.49 -6.26
C PRO A 117 0.13 8.55 -6.29
N SER A 118 0.25 9.52 -5.38
CA SER A 118 -0.62 10.66 -5.33
C SER A 118 -0.56 11.27 -6.71
N CYS A 119 -1.72 11.30 -7.38
CA CYS A 119 -1.92 12.04 -8.61
C CYS A 119 -1.95 13.56 -8.35
N ASP A 120 -1.37 14.02 -7.25
CA ASP A 120 -1.08 15.42 -6.99
C ASP A 120 0.01 15.89 -7.97
N PRO A 121 -0.30 16.78 -8.93
CA PRO A 121 0.66 17.23 -9.94
C PRO A 121 1.90 17.94 -9.35
N ASP A 122 1.89 18.28 -8.05
CA ASP A 122 2.92 19.08 -7.38
C ASP A 122 4.10 18.27 -6.81
N TRP A 123 4.12 16.94 -6.99
CA TRP A 123 5.24 16.09 -6.54
C TRP A 123 6.58 16.45 -7.21
N ALA A 124 6.54 16.99 -8.43
CA ALA A 124 7.71 17.39 -9.21
C ALA A 124 8.43 18.64 -8.66
N HIS A 125 7.80 19.40 -7.76
CA HIS A 125 8.42 20.55 -7.09
C HIS A 125 9.12 20.17 -5.78
N ARG A 126 8.71 19.07 -5.13
CA ARG A 126 9.30 18.62 -3.86
C ARG A 126 10.61 17.84 -4.02
N ALA A 127 10.84 17.20 -5.17
CA ALA A 127 12.06 16.45 -5.47
C ALA A 127 13.29 17.31 -5.85
N ARG A 128 13.22 18.64 -5.64
CA ARG A 128 14.27 19.62 -5.98
C ARG A 128 14.84 20.36 -4.76
N LYS A 129 14.69 19.82 -3.56
CA LYS A 129 15.46 20.18 -2.36
C LYS A 129 16.19 18.94 -1.86
#